data_AF-A0A7S2F1F2-F1
#
_entry.id   AF-A0A7S2F1F2-F1
#
_cell.length_a   1.000
_cell.length_b   1.000
_cell.length_c   1.000
_cell.angle_alpha   90.00
_cell.angle_beta   90.00
_cell.angle_gamma   90.00
#
_symmetry.space_group_name_H-M   'P 1'
#
loop_
_entity.id
_entity.type
_entity.pdbx_description
1 polymer ?
#
loop_
_entity_poly.entity_id
_entity_poly.type
_entity_poly.pdbx_seq_one_letter_code
_entity_poly.pdbx_strand_id
1 'polypeptide(L)'
;EQVTGSSRRVLQSLFPDWPPFAPTGQVGLLYWFSVLFARPFPAFSAKLNAAVTWAAAQWLMGPCRLEDLEEPEVGDGVNQKLLVRRCRYLEESKCASICVNTCKMPTQEFFNDDMGVPMRMVPDY
;
A
#
# COMPACT_ATOMS: atom_id res chain seq x y z
N GLU A 1 13.85 8.28 -9.57
CA GLU A 1 13.59 6.98 -10.24
C GLU A 1 14.35 5.79 -9.67
N GLN A 2 15.69 5.78 -9.59
CA GLN A 2 16.44 4.57 -9.14
C GLN A 2 16.15 4.08 -7.70
N VAL A 3 15.90 5.00 -6.75
CA VAL A 3 15.65 4.63 -5.33
C VAL A 3 14.30 3.94 -5.17
N THR A 4 13.25 4.48 -5.80
CA THR A 4 11.90 3.91 -5.74
C THR A 4 11.87 2.48 -6.30
N GLY A 5 12.55 2.23 -7.42
CA GLY A 5 12.61 0.90 -8.02
C GLY A 5 13.35 -0.15 -7.17
N SER A 6 14.28 0.26 -6.32
CA SER A 6 14.96 -0.68 -5.42
C SER A 6 14.08 -1.05 -4.22
N SER A 7 13.43 -0.06 -3.60
CA SER A 7 12.45 -0.29 -2.53
C SER A 7 11.25 -1.11 -3.02
N ARG A 8 10.76 -0.84 -4.24
CA ARG A 8 9.67 -1.60 -4.86
C ARG A 8 10.05 -3.06 -5.12
N ARG A 9 11.28 -3.34 -5.57
CA ARG A 9 11.78 -4.72 -5.71
C ARG A 9 11.84 -5.46 -4.38
N VAL A 10 12.23 -4.76 -3.30
CA VAL A 10 12.17 -5.34 -1.95
C VAL A 10 10.73 -5.69 -1.60
N LEU A 11 9.77 -4.79 -1.81
CA LEU A 11 8.35 -5.06 -1.58
C LEU A 11 7.85 -6.27 -2.37
N GLN A 12 8.17 -6.35 -3.66
CA GLN A 12 7.84 -7.50 -4.50
C GLN A 12 8.43 -8.81 -3.96
N SER A 13 9.69 -8.78 -3.50
CA SER A 13 10.37 -9.96 -2.95
C SER A 13 9.77 -10.49 -1.63
N LEU A 14 8.93 -9.71 -0.95
CA LEU A 14 8.22 -10.17 0.26
C LEU A 14 7.09 -11.14 -0.06
N PHE A 15 6.64 -11.21 -1.31
CA PHE A 15 5.53 -12.06 -1.72
C PHE A 15 6.04 -13.26 -2.52
N PRO A 16 5.48 -14.46 -2.31
CA PRO A 16 5.87 -15.64 -3.06
C PRO A 16 5.43 -15.56 -4.52
N ASP A 17 6.26 -16.12 -5.41
CA ASP A 17 5.97 -16.24 -6.85
C ASP A 17 4.90 -17.32 -7.19
N TRP A 18 4.13 -17.76 -6.19
CA TRP A 18 3.06 -18.75 -6.31
C TRP A 18 1.69 -18.06 -6.15
N PRO A 19 0.64 -18.35 -6.95
CA PRO A 19 0.49 -19.44 -7.93
C PRO A 19 1.28 -19.25 -9.25
N PRO A 20 1.62 -20.35 -9.97
CA PRO A 20 2.33 -20.28 -11.24
C PRO A 20 1.43 -19.66 -12.34
N PHE A 21 2.01 -19.39 -13.52
CA PHE A 21 1.34 -18.80 -14.71
C PHE A 21 1.09 -17.28 -14.68
N ALA A 22 1.72 -16.54 -13.77
CA ALA A 22 1.77 -15.09 -13.93
C ALA A 22 2.62 -14.68 -15.15
N PRO A 23 2.30 -13.57 -15.82
CA PRO A 23 3.11 -13.02 -16.91
C PRO A 23 4.56 -12.78 -16.47
N THR A 24 5.50 -12.93 -17.40
CA THR A 24 6.94 -12.76 -17.15
C THR A 24 7.23 -11.37 -16.57
N GLY A 25 7.79 -11.32 -15.36
CA GLY A 25 8.15 -10.08 -14.67
C GLY A 25 7.20 -9.65 -13.55
N GLN A 26 6.16 -10.41 -13.23
CA GLN A 26 5.28 -10.17 -12.08
C GLN A 26 5.33 -11.32 -11.06
N VAL A 27 5.23 -10.98 -9.78
CA VAL A 27 5.14 -11.94 -8.68
C VAL A 27 3.80 -12.66 -8.76
N GLY A 28 3.83 -13.99 -8.78
CA GLY A 28 2.66 -14.86 -8.97
C GLY A 28 1.48 -14.49 -8.07
N LEU A 29 1.71 -14.39 -6.76
CA LEU A 29 0.66 -14.06 -5.80
C LEU A 29 0.02 -12.69 -6.07
N LEU A 30 0.83 -11.68 -6.38
CA LEU A 30 0.36 -10.31 -6.60
C LEU A 30 -0.48 -10.21 -7.88
N TYR A 31 -0.04 -10.86 -8.95
CA TYR A 31 -0.80 -10.92 -10.19
C TYR A 31 -2.17 -11.56 -9.96
N TRP A 32 -2.21 -12.75 -9.36
CA TRP A 32 -3.46 -13.46 -9.11
C TRP A 32 -4.36 -12.73 -8.11
N PHE A 33 -3.79 -12.08 -7.09
CA PHE A 33 -4.53 -11.19 -6.20
C PHE A 33 -5.21 -10.06 -6.97
N SER A 34 -4.47 -9.41 -7.87
CA SER A 34 -5.00 -8.30 -8.67
C SER A 34 -6.16 -8.75 -9.57
N VAL A 35 -6.04 -9.92 -10.20
CA VAL A 35 -7.03 -10.45 -11.16
C VAL A 35 -8.25 -11.03 -10.46
N LEU A 36 -8.08 -11.75 -9.35
CA LEU A 36 -9.15 -12.47 -8.67
C LEU A 36 -9.86 -11.66 -7.58
N PHE A 37 -9.19 -10.67 -6.99
CA PHE A 37 -9.74 -9.90 -5.87
C PHE A 37 -9.78 -8.40 -6.16
N ALA A 38 -8.66 -7.79 -6.55
CA ALA A 38 -8.61 -6.33 -6.68
C ALA A 38 -9.50 -5.79 -7.80
N ARG A 39 -9.47 -6.39 -9.00
CA ARG A 39 -10.30 -5.98 -10.14
C ARG A 39 -11.79 -6.32 -10.00
N PRO A 40 -12.20 -7.56 -9.62
CA PRO A 40 -13.61 -7.90 -9.53
C PRO A 40 -14.29 -7.33 -8.28
N PHE A 41 -13.57 -7.15 -7.18
CA PHE A 41 -14.11 -6.65 -5.91
C PHE A 41 -13.28 -5.48 -5.37
N PRO A 42 -13.28 -4.34 -6.06
CA PRO A 42 -12.33 -3.27 -5.78
C PRO A 42 -12.63 -2.61 -4.42
N ALA A 43 -13.91 -2.43 -4.06
CA ALA A 43 -14.30 -1.87 -2.76
C ALA A 43 -13.92 -2.78 -1.58
N PHE A 44 -14.11 -4.09 -1.74
CA PHE A 44 -13.74 -5.08 -0.73
C PHE A 44 -12.22 -5.14 -0.54
N SER A 45 -11.47 -5.19 -1.65
CA SER A 45 -10.01 -5.20 -1.62
C SER A 45 -9.44 -3.95 -0.94
N ALA A 46 -9.99 -2.76 -1.25
CA ALA A 46 -9.57 -1.52 -0.60
C ALA A 46 -9.82 -1.55 0.92
N LYS A 47 -11.00 -1.97 1.37
CA LYS A 47 -11.32 -2.08 2.81
C LYS A 47 -10.47 -3.12 3.53
N LEU A 48 -10.25 -4.28 2.91
CA LEU A 48 -9.42 -5.34 3.48
C LEU A 48 -7.97 -4.84 3.64
N ASN A 49 -7.41 -4.21 2.61
CA ASN A 49 -6.07 -3.65 2.67
C ASN A 49 -5.97 -2.54 3.72
N ALA A 50 -6.96 -1.65 3.82
CA ALA A 50 -6.98 -0.61 4.85
C ALA A 50 -7.00 -1.23 6.26
N ALA A 51 -7.83 -2.24 6.50
CA ALA A 51 -7.93 -2.92 7.80
C ALA A 51 -6.64 -3.67 8.18
N VAL A 52 -6.05 -4.41 7.23
CA VAL A 52 -4.77 -5.11 7.43
C VAL A 52 -3.65 -4.10 7.67
N THR A 53 -3.60 -3.03 6.88
CA THR A 53 -2.60 -1.97 7.04
C THR A 53 -2.77 -1.27 8.39
N TRP A 54 -4.00 -1.02 8.85
CA TRP A 54 -4.25 -0.46 10.18
C TRP A 54 -3.66 -1.35 11.28
N ALA A 55 -3.91 -2.65 11.23
CA ALA A 55 -3.38 -3.59 12.22
C ALA A 55 -1.84 -3.64 12.20
N ALA A 56 -1.22 -3.68 11.03
CA ALA A 56 0.24 -3.73 10.88
C ALA A 56 0.92 -2.38 11.20
N ALA A 57 0.36 -1.28 10.72
CA ALA A 57 0.87 0.08 10.93
C ALA A 57 0.82 0.49 12.40
N GLN A 58 -0.15 -0.02 13.16
CA GLN A 58 -0.26 0.25 14.58
C GLN A 58 0.98 -0.21 15.36
N TRP A 59 1.57 -1.34 14.94
CA TRP A 59 2.82 -1.86 15.49
C TRP A 59 4.05 -1.17 14.88
N LEU A 60 4.04 -0.95 13.56
CA LEU A 60 5.19 -0.44 12.80
C LEU A 60 5.38 1.08 12.90
N MET A 61 4.35 1.86 12.59
CA MET A 61 4.41 3.33 12.46
C MET A 61 3.92 4.07 13.71
N GLY A 62 2.95 3.51 14.45
CA GLY A 62 2.38 4.15 15.64
C GLY A 62 0.86 4.30 15.56
N PRO A 63 0.23 5.17 16.38
CA PRO A 63 -1.23 5.33 16.46
C PRO A 63 -1.88 5.63 15.10
N CYS A 64 -2.76 4.73 14.66
CA CYS A 64 -3.49 4.82 13.38
C CYS A 64 -5.01 4.72 13.60
N ARG A 65 -5.79 5.38 12.76
CA ARG A 65 -7.26 5.28 12.75
C ARG A 65 -7.77 5.00 11.34
N LEU A 66 -8.76 4.12 11.25
CA LEU A 66 -9.56 3.99 10.04
C LEU A 66 -10.63 5.07 10.03
N GLU A 67 -10.78 5.71 8.88
CA GLU A 67 -11.75 6.77 8.62
C GLU A 67 -12.42 6.50 7.26
N ASP A 68 -13.53 7.17 7.03
CA ASP A 68 -14.21 7.15 5.74
C ASP A 68 -13.53 8.14 4.78
N LEU A 69 -13.51 7.78 3.50
CA LEU A 69 -13.01 8.63 2.43
C LEU A 69 -14.19 9.42 1.85
N GLU A 70 -14.10 10.76 1.88
CA GLU A 70 -15.16 11.64 1.37
C GLU A 70 -15.36 11.48 -0.14
N GLU A 71 -14.27 11.25 -0.88
CA GLU A 71 -14.25 11.05 -2.33
C GLU A 71 -13.64 9.70 -2.68
N PRO A 72 -14.42 8.59 -2.62
CA PRO A 72 -13.92 7.26 -2.98
C PRO A 72 -13.54 7.17 -4.45
N GLU A 73 -12.27 6.85 -4.72
CA GLU A 73 -11.85 6.38 -6.05
C GLU A 73 -12.51 5.04 -6.40
N VAL A 74 -12.90 4.26 -5.37
CA VAL A 74 -13.48 2.93 -5.50
C VAL A 74 -14.50 2.65 -4.41
N GLY A 75 -15.71 2.21 -4.79
CA GLY A 75 -16.71 1.71 -3.84
C GLY A 75 -17.45 2.82 -3.09
N ASP A 76 -17.73 2.59 -1.80
CA ASP A 76 -18.54 3.44 -0.93
C ASP A 76 -17.71 4.35 0.00
N GLY A 77 -16.37 4.27 -0.02
CA GLY A 77 -15.49 5.11 0.81
C GLY A 77 -15.39 4.69 2.28
N VAL A 78 -16.22 3.77 2.74
CA VAL A 78 -16.34 3.44 4.17
C VAL A 78 -15.13 2.64 4.65
N ASN A 79 -14.45 3.09 5.71
CA ASN A 79 -13.23 2.48 6.28
C ASN A 79 -12.09 2.26 5.27
N GLN A 80 -12.00 3.08 4.22
CA GLN A 80 -10.95 2.97 3.20
C GLN A 80 -9.77 3.93 3.44
N LYS A 81 -9.90 4.89 4.36
CA LYS A 81 -8.84 5.84 4.71
C LYS A 81 -8.11 5.38 5.94
N LEU A 82 -6.78 5.38 5.89
CA LEU A 82 -5.92 5.16 7.06
C LEU A 82 -5.25 6.47 7.46
N LEU A 83 -5.63 7.03 8.60
CA LEU A 83 -4.99 8.19 9.19
C LEU A 83 -3.93 7.74 10.21
N VAL A 84 -2.67 7.91 9.86
CA VAL A 84 -1.55 7.76 10.79
C VAL A 84 -1.41 9.06 11.59
N ARG A 85 -1.68 9.02 12.91
CA ARG A 85 -1.63 10.23 13.76
C ARG A 85 -0.21 10.71 14.02
N ARG A 86 0.73 9.77 14.12
CA ARG A 86 2.14 10.04 14.43
C ARG A 86 2.99 8.90 13.88
N CYS A 87 3.87 9.20 12.92
CA CYS A 87 4.73 8.21 12.28
C CYS A 87 6.12 8.21 12.93
N ARG A 88 6.44 7.12 13.66
CA ARG A 88 7.73 6.95 14.36
C ARG A 88 8.94 7.11 13.43
N TYR A 89 8.88 6.54 12.23
CA TYR A 89 9.98 6.62 11.25
C TYR A 89 10.27 8.05 10.78
N LEU A 90 9.23 8.87 10.56
CA LEU A 90 9.41 10.26 10.15
C LEU A 90 10.03 11.08 11.30
N GLU A 91 9.56 10.86 12.53
CA GLU A 91 10.07 11.56 13.72
C GLU A 91 11.52 11.22 14.05
N GLU A 92 11.90 9.95 13.90
CA GLU A 92 13.27 9.50 14.18
C GLU A 92 14.24 9.94 13.07
N SER A 93 13.83 9.83 11.81
CA SER A 93 14.69 10.18 10.67
C SER A 93 14.86 11.70 10.49
N LYS A 94 13.88 12.50 10.94
CA LYS A 94 13.87 13.98 10.83
C LYS A 94 14.16 14.51 9.42
N CYS A 95 13.86 13.71 8.40
CA CYS A 95 14.12 14.03 7.01
C CYS A 95 12.95 13.60 6.14
N ALA A 96 12.15 14.57 5.67
CA ALA A 96 11.00 14.32 4.81
C ALA A 96 11.36 13.54 3.53
N SER A 97 12.58 13.74 3.01
CA SER A 97 13.07 13.02 1.82
C SER A 97 13.14 11.50 2.03
N ILE A 98 13.44 11.03 3.24
CA ILE A 98 13.46 9.60 3.56
C ILE A 98 12.03 9.04 3.53
N CYS A 99 11.05 9.75 4.11
CA CYS A 99 9.64 9.34 4.04
C CYS A 99 9.15 9.23 2.60
N VAL A 100 9.45 10.23 1.77
CA VAL A 100 9.03 10.27 0.36
C VAL A 100 9.63 9.11 -0.44
N ASN A 101 10.95 8.95 -0.37
CA ASN A 101 11.67 8.04 -1.27
C ASN A 101 11.70 6.58 -0.78
N THR A 102 11.55 6.34 0.52
CA THR A 102 11.60 4.99 1.09
C THR A 102 10.23 4.39 1.36
N CYS A 103 9.26 5.21 1.78
CA CYS A 103 7.92 4.72 2.16
C CYS A 103 6.85 5.14 1.15
N LYS A 104 6.63 6.44 0.96
CA LYS A 104 5.51 6.97 0.18
C LYS A 104 5.52 6.51 -1.27
N MET A 105 6.54 6.92 -2.03
CA MET A 105 6.61 6.64 -3.47
C MET A 105 6.60 5.13 -3.78
N PRO A 106 7.46 4.29 -3.16
CA PRO A 106 7.49 2.87 -3.51
C PRO A 106 6.23 2.13 -3.07
N THR A 107 5.62 2.48 -1.92
CA THR A 107 4.37 1.84 -1.49
C THR A 107 3.22 2.24 -2.40
N GLN A 108 3.11 3.52 -2.76
CA GLN A 108 2.05 4.00 -3.64
C GLN A 108 2.16 3.36 -5.04
N GLU A 109 3.36 3.26 -5.61
CA GLU A 109 3.59 2.55 -6.87
C GLU A 109 3.26 1.05 -6.76
N PHE A 110 3.69 0.40 -5.67
CA PHE A 110 3.42 -1.01 -5.43
C PHE A 110 1.92 -1.34 -5.39
N PHE A 111 1.12 -0.55 -4.67
CA PHE A 111 -0.31 -0.78 -4.61
C PHE A 111 -1.02 -0.53 -5.95
N ASN A 112 -0.67 0.55 -6.64
CA ASN A 112 -1.30 0.92 -7.91
C ASN A 112 -0.91 -0.04 -9.05
N ASP A 113 0.37 -0.37 -9.17
CA ASP A 113 0.89 -1.09 -10.33
C ASP A 113 1.00 -2.61 -10.10
N ASP A 114 1.35 -3.06 -8.88
CA ASP A 114 1.57 -4.49 -8.59
C ASP A 114 0.33 -5.14 -7.96
N MET A 115 -0.28 -4.54 -6.93
CA MET A 115 -1.49 -5.10 -6.30
C MET A 115 -2.79 -4.76 -7.05
N GLY A 116 -2.80 -3.69 -7.85
CA GLY A 116 -3.97 -3.23 -8.59
C GLY A 116 -5.07 -2.63 -7.70
N VAL A 117 -4.69 -2.07 -6.55
CA VAL A 117 -5.62 -1.38 -5.62
C VAL A 117 -5.27 0.10 -5.64
N PRO A 118 -6.15 0.97 -6.18
CA PRO A 118 -5.87 2.39 -6.29
C PRO A 118 -5.70 2.99 -4.90
N MET A 119 -4.55 3.64 -4.68
CA MET A 119 -4.24 4.31 -3.43
C MET A 119 -3.46 5.60 -3.66
N ARG A 120 -3.65 6.55 -2.74
CA ARG A 120 -2.87 7.78 -2.66
C ARG A 120 -2.38 8.02 -1.24
N MET A 121 -1.09 8.31 -1.09
CA MET A 121 -0.48 8.67 0.19
C MET A 121 -0.21 10.18 0.26
N VAL A 122 -0.73 10.82 1.30
CA VAL A 122 -0.50 12.25 1.58
C VAL A 122 0.11 12.38 2.98
N PRO A 123 1.44 12.48 3.10
CA PRO A 123 2.10 12.72 4.38
C PRO A 123 1.93 14.18 4.85
N ASP A 124 1.92 14.35 6.16
CA ASP A 124 2.03 15.63 6.87
C ASP A 124 3.39 15.66 7.58
N TYR A 125 4.24 16.65 7.29
CA TYR A 125 5.68 16.66 7.65
C TYR A 125 6.01 17.52 8.87
#